data_AF-I1JIS1-F1
#
_entry.id   AF-I1JIS1-F1
#
_cell.length_a   1.000
_cell.length_b   1.000
_cell.length_c   1.000
_cell.angle_alpha   90.00
_cell.angle_beta   90.00
_cell.angle_gamma   90.00
#
_symmetry.space_group_name_H-M   'P 1'
#
loop_
_entity.id
_entity.type
_entity.pdbx_description
1 polymer ?
#
loop_
_entity_poly.entity_id
_entity_poly.type
_entity_poly.pdbx_seq_one_letter_code
_entity_poly.pdbx_strand_id
1 'polypeptide(L)'
;MRLVPVNFITCRKALQRAGKDHSFLIVLPPGIYHYRFIADGEERFIPELPNVADEMGHVCNLLDVNDYVPENPDGVSEFEAPPSPESSYGQAFPAEEDFAKEPMAVPSQLHLTVLGMENSDIGSSSKPQHVVLNHVFIEKNLASKSVVALGLTHRFQSKYVTVVLYKPLKR
;
A
#
# COMPACT_ATOMS: atom_id res chain seq x y z
N MET A 1 -11.72 -21.20 -39.10
CA MET A 1 -11.96 -20.72 -37.72
C MET A 1 -11.05 -21.54 -36.81
N ARG A 2 -9.94 -20.96 -36.33
CA ARG A 2 -8.96 -21.68 -35.50
C ARG A 2 -9.32 -21.42 -34.04
N LEU A 3 -9.76 -22.46 -33.33
CA LEU A 3 -9.74 -22.49 -31.87
C LEU A 3 -8.29 -22.73 -31.47
N VAL A 4 -7.65 -21.70 -30.92
CA VAL A 4 -6.34 -21.82 -30.26
C VAL A 4 -6.59 -22.51 -28.93
N PRO A 5 -5.85 -23.58 -28.57
CA PRO A 5 -6.08 -24.27 -27.31
C PRO A 5 -5.72 -23.34 -26.14
N VAL A 6 -6.61 -23.29 -25.14
CA VAL A 6 -6.33 -22.69 -23.84
C VAL A 6 -5.12 -23.43 -23.26
N ASN A 7 -4.03 -22.71 -23.03
CA ASN A 7 -2.78 -23.25 -22.50
C ASN A 7 -3.01 -23.84 -21.09
N PHE A 8 -3.35 -25.12 -21.01
CA PHE A 8 -3.20 -25.89 -19.77
C PHE A 8 -1.71 -26.15 -19.55
N ILE A 9 -1.06 -25.26 -18.82
CA ILE A 9 0.27 -25.54 -18.29
C ILE A 9 0.09 -26.57 -17.17
N THR A 10 0.21 -27.85 -17.47
CA THR A 10 0.38 -28.91 -16.47
C THR A 10 1.83 -28.89 -15.95
N CYS A 11 2.19 -27.83 -15.20
CA CYS A 11 3.48 -27.77 -14.52
C CYS A 11 3.32 -28.16 -13.05
N ARG A 12 3.94 -29.29 -12.67
CA ARG A 12 4.15 -29.63 -11.26
C ARG A 12 5.34 -28.83 -10.72
N LYS A 13 5.14 -28.13 -9.60
CA LYS A 13 6.22 -27.44 -8.88
C LYS A 13 6.39 -28.03 -7.49
N ALA A 14 7.64 -28.26 -7.08
CA ALA A 14 7.96 -28.67 -5.73
C ALA A 14 7.84 -27.49 -4.77
N LEU A 15 7.20 -27.72 -3.61
CA LEU A 15 7.07 -26.73 -2.55
C LEU A 15 8.34 -26.71 -1.69
N GLN A 16 8.79 -25.52 -1.29
CA GLN A 16 9.82 -25.33 -0.28
C GLN A 16 9.20 -25.50 1.11
N ARG A 17 9.87 -26.27 1.97
CA ARG A 17 9.43 -26.50 3.35
C ARG A 17 10.11 -25.52 4.30
N ALA A 18 9.32 -24.76 5.05
CA ALA A 18 9.77 -23.85 6.10
C ALA A 18 9.07 -24.21 7.42
N GLY A 19 9.75 -25.00 8.26
CA GLY A 19 9.16 -25.50 9.51
C GLY A 19 7.97 -26.44 9.24
N LYS A 20 6.76 -25.97 9.59
CA LYS A 20 5.49 -26.67 9.33
C LYS A 20 4.86 -26.28 7.98
N ASP A 21 5.28 -25.16 7.40
CA ASP A 21 4.65 -24.59 6.22
C ASP A 21 5.35 -25.04 4.94
N HIS A 22 4.59 -25.10 3.84
CA HIS A 22 5.09 -25.44 2.51
C HIS A 22 4.67 -24.35 1.53
N SER A 23 5.63 -23.75 0.82
CA SER A 23 5.37 -22.60 -0.05
C SER A 23 6.22 -22.62 -1.33
N PHE A 24 5.76 -21.91 -2.35
CA PHE A 24 6.53 -21.65 -3.57
C PHE A 24 6.10 -20.31 -4.15
N LEU A 25 6.96 -19.71 -4.97
CA LEU A 25 6.66 -18.46 -5.66
C LEU A 25 6.56 -18.71 -7.16
N ILE A 26 5.49 -18.19 -7.77
CA ILE A 26 5.29 -18.24 -9.22
C ILE A 26 4.67 -16.92 -9.69
N VAL A 27 5.13 -16.42 -10.82
CA VAL A 27 4.50 -15.31 -11.53
C VAL A 27 3.49 -15.90 -12.52
N LEU A 28 2.22 -15.55 -12.35
CA LEU A 28 1.14 -15.96 -13.23
C LEU A 28 0.59 -14.75 -13.98
N PRO A 29 0.33 -14.85 -15.29
CA PRO A 29 -0.50 -13.88 -15.98
C PRO A 29 -1.90 -13.77 -15.36
N PRO A 30 -2.66 -12.71 -15.63
CA PRO A 30 -4.06 -12.60 -15.23
C PRO A 30 -4.90 -13.72 -15.84
N GLY A 31 -5.83 -14.24 -15.05
CA GLY A 31 -6.73 -15.32 -15.45
C GLY A 31 -7.13 -16.23 -14.29
N ILE A 32 -8.00 -17.18 -14.60
CA ILE A 32 -8.50 -18.17 -13.65
C ILE A 32 -7.66 -19.44 -13.77
N TYR A 33 -7.09 -19.90 -12.66
CA TYR A 33 -6.24 -21.07 -12.60
C TYR A 33 -6.85 -22.15 -11.72
N HIS A 34 -6.77 -23.39 -12.18
CA HIS A 34 -7.15 -24.58 -11.43
C HIS A 34 -5.89 -25.24 -10.88
N TYR A 35 -5.87 -25.54 -9.59
CA TYR A 35 -4.72 -26.20 -8.96
C TYR A 35 -5.12 -27.24 -7.93
N ARG A 36 -4.17 -28.13 -7.64
CA ARG A 36 -4.28 -29.22 -6.67
C ARG A 36 -2.92 -29.45 -6.03
N PHE A 37 -2.93 -29.91 -4.79
CA PHE A 37 -1.75 -30.31 -4.07
C PHE A 37 -1.53 -31.81 -4.23
N ILE A 38 -0.27 -32.22 -4.36
CA ILE A 38 0.10 -33.63 -4.29
C ILE A 38 0.87 -33.81 -2.99
N ALA A 39 0.23 -34.39 -1.99
CA ALA A 39 0.80 -34.66 -0.68
C ALA A 39 0.89 -36.18 -0.50
N ASP A 40 2.10 -36.69 -0.27
CA ASP A 40 2.37 -38.13 -0.11
C ASP A 40 1.90 -39.01 -1.28
N GLY A 41 1.87 -38.46 -2.50
CA GLY A 41 1.41 -39.15 -3.70
C GLY A 41 -0.09 -39.03 -3.98
N GLU A 42 -0.86 -38.50 -3.03
CA GLU A 42 -2.30 -38.33 -3.15
C GLU A 42 -2.65 -36.90 -3.57
N GLU A 43 -3.60 -36.77 -4.50
CA GLU A 43 -4.14 -35.47 -4.89
C GLU A 43 -5.09 -34.94 -3.81
N ARG A 44 -4.88 -33.69 -3.40
CA ARG A 44 -5.67 -33.01 -2.37
C ARG A 44 -6.02 -31.59 -2.79
N PHE A 45 -7.09 -31.08 -2.21
CA PHE A 45 -7.52 -29.69 -2.31
C PHE A 45 -7.78 -29.14 -0.90
N ILE A 46 -7.89 -27.82 -0.79
CA ILE A 46 -8.21 -27.14 0.47
C ILE A 46 -9.69 -26.73 0.43
N PRO A 47 -10.57 -27.28 1.28
CA PRO A 47 -12.02 -27.03 1.23
C PRO A 47 -12.40 -25.60 1.63
N GLU A 48 -11.60 -24.95 2.45
CA GLU A 48 -11.80 -23.56 2.89
C GLU A 48 -11.51 -22.52 1.79
N LEU A 49 -10.87 -22.94 0.69
CA LEU A 49 -10.57 -22.08 -0.45
C LEU A 49 -11.59 -22.29 -1.58
N PRO A 50 -11.80 -21.28 -2.45
CA PRO A 50 -12.61 -21.43 -3.65
C PRO A 50 -12.23 -22.70 -4.43
N ASN A 51 -13.23 -23.48 -4.81
CA ASN A 51 -13.03 -24.76 -5.48
C ASN A 51 -14.19 -25.05 -6.46
N VAL A 52 -13.90 -25.93 -7.42
CA VAL A 52 -14.85 -26.40 -8.42
C VAL A 52 -14.70 -27.90 -8.59
N ALA A 53 -15.83 -28.59 -8.79
CA ALA A 53 -15.89 -30.01 -9.13
C ALA A 53 -16.19 -30.17 -10.63
N ASP A 54 -15.50 -31.12 -11.28
CA ASP A 54 -15.84 -31.54 -12.64
C ASP A 54 -17.10 -32.44 -12.66
N GLU A 55 -17.60 -32.75 -13.86
CA GLU A 55 -18.78 -33.63 -14.05
C GLU A 55 -18.56 -35.06 -13.52
N MET A 56 -17.31 -35.43 -13.27
CA MET A 56 -16.86 -36.73 -12.79
C MET A 56 -16.61 -36.73 -11.28
N GLY A 57 -16.80 -35.59 -10.61
CA GLY A 57 -16.64 -35.41 -9.16
C GLY A 57 -15.23 -35.07 -8.69
N HIS A 58 -14.26 -34.83 -9.59
CA HIS A 58 -12.92 -34.40 -9.18
C HIS A 58 -12.91 -32.92 -8.81
N VAL A 59 -12.40 -32.62 -7.62
CA VAL A 59 -12.38 -31.27 -7.05
C VAL A 59 -10.99 -30.65 -7.17
N CYS A 60 -10.93 -29.37 -7.58
CA CYS A 60 -9.71 -28.58 -7.59
C CYS A 60 -9.95 -27.19 -7.02
N ASN A 61 -8.88 -26.57 -6.49
CA ASN A 61 -8.95 -25.20 -6.03
C ASN A 61 -8.87 -24.22 -7.21
N LEU A 62 -9.55 -23.09 -7.04
CA LEU A 62 -9.60 -21.98 -7.98
C LEU A 62 -8.75 -20.81 -7.47
N LEU A 63 -7.94 -20.25 -8.36
CA LEU A 63 -7.19 -19.02 -8.12
C LEU A 63 -7.52 -18.02 -9.23
N ASP A 64 -8.20 -16.94 -8.88
CA ASP A 64 -8.49 -15.83 -9.79
C ASP A 64 -7.41 -14.76 -9.67
N VAL A 65 -6.53 -14.69 -10.67
CA VAL A 65 -5.44 -13.72 -10.73
C VAL A 65 -5.91 -12.52 -11.54
N ASN A 66 -6.13 -11.41 -10.85
CA ASN A 66 -6.55 -10.15 -11.48
C ASN A 66 -5.33 -9.27 -11.81
N ASP A 67 -5.39 -8.57 -12.95
CA ASP A 67 -4.42 -7.51 -13.33
C ASP A 67 -4.44 -6.33 -12.36
N TYR A 68 -5.55 -6.19 -11.65
CA TYR A 68 -5.81 -5.11 -10.72
C TYR A 68 -5.78 -5.67 -9.30
N VAL A 69 -4.70 -5.38 -8.58
CA VAL A 69 -4.71 -5.44 -7.11
C VAL A 69 -5.16 -4.06 -6.66
N PRO A 70 -6.40 -3.90 -6.13
CA PRO A 70 -6.77 -2.65 -5.49
C PRO A 70 -5.75 -2.34 -4.40
N GLU A 71 -5.28 -1.08 -4.31
CA GLU A 71 -4.39 -0.67 -3.22
C GLU A 71 -5.03 -0.89 -1.82
N ASN A 72 -6.36 -1.06 -1.79
CA ASN A 72 -7.15 -1.39 -0.62
C ASN A 72 -7.88 -2.73 -0.87
N PRO A 73 -7.29 -3.91 -0.61
CA PRO A 73 -8.09 -5.13 -0.55
C PRO A 73 -9.16 -4.91 0.53
N ASP A 74 -10.42 -5.30 0.29
CA ASP A 74 -11.56 -5.05 1.19
C ASP A 74 -11.36 -5.58 2.65
N GLY A 75 -10.24 -6.27 2.93
CA GLY A 75 -9.78 -6.71 4.25
C GLY A 75 -8.78 -5.81 4.99
N VAL A 76 -8.40 -4.62 4.49
CA VAL A 76 -7.51 -3.68 5.23
C VAL A 76 -8.25 -2.53 5.92
N SER A 77 -9.57 -2.64 6.10
CA SER A 77 -10.36 -1.65 6.85
C SER A 77 -9.81 -1.37 8.26
N GLU A 78 -9.09 -2.33 8.87
CA GLU A 78 -8.42 -2.14 10.17
C GLU A 78 -7.28 -1.09 10.13
N PHE A 79 -6.67 -0.88 8.96
CA PHE A 79 -5.58 0.08 8.77
C PHE A 79 -6.06 1.45 8.26
N GLU A 80 -7.36 1.58 7.94
CA GLU A 80 -7.93 2.84 7.50
C GLU A 80 -8.17 3.74 8.71
N ALA A 81 -7.73 5.00 8.61
CA ALA A 81 -8.00 5.96 9.68
C ALA A 81 -9.52 6.10 9.85
N PRO A 82 -10.04 6.14 11.09
CA PRO A 82 -11.46 6.31 11.31
C PRO A 82 -11.94 7.62 10.68
N PRO A 83 -13.13 7.64 10.05
CA PRO A 83 -13.67 8.86 9.48
C PRO A 83 -13.83 9.90 10.59
N SER A 84 -13.63 11.16 10.22
CA SER A 84 -13.94 12.30 11.08
C SER A 84 -15.38 12.21 11.60
N PRO A 85 -15.64 12.48 12.89
CA PRO A 85 -17.00 12.48 13.44
C PRO A 85 -17.87 13.55 12.76
N GLU A 86 -19.14 13.23 12.52
CA GLU A 86 -20.07 14.09 11.75
C GLU A 86 -20.32 15.46 12.40
N SER A 87 -20.27 15.55 13.73
CA SER A 87 -20.55 16.81 14.46
C SER A 87 -19.88 16.94 15.84
N SER A 88 -19.01 16.00 16.23
CA SER A 88 -18.39 16.00 17.57
C SER A 88 -17.23 16.99 17.73
N TYR A 89 -16.88 17.74 16.69
CA TYR A 89 -15.83 18.76 16.78
C TYR A 89 -16.33 19.93 17.64
N GLY A 90 -15.70 20.11 18.80
CA GLY A 90 -15.93 21.25 19.68
C GLY A 90 -14.94 22.39 19.39
N GLN A 91 -15.29 23.59 19.88
CA GLN A 91 -14.39 24.75 19.92
C GLN A 91 -13.94 25.09 21.35
N ALA A 92 -14.18 24.18 22.30
CA ALA A 92 -13.73 24.35 23.67
C ALA A 92 -12.20 24.33 23.73
N PHE A 93 -11.62 25.21 24.53
CA PHE A 93 -10.17 25.18 24.78
C PHE A 93 -9.80 23.92 25.58
N PRO A 94 -8.62 23.31 25.32
CA PRO A 94 -8.11 22.22 26.13
C PRO A 94 -7.95 22.64 27.60
N ALA A 95 -8.11 21.70 28.54
CA ALA A 95 -7.95 21.97 29.97
C ALA A 95 -6.46 21.89 30.38
N GLU A 96 -6.10 22.36 31.59
CA GLU A 96 -4.71 22.35 32.05
C GLU A 96 -4.10 20.94 32.08
N GLU A 97 -4.92 19.93 32.37
CA GLU A 97 -4.54 18.52 32.41
C GLU A 97 -4.15 17.98 31.04
N ASP A 98 -4.67 18.56 29.95
CA ASP A 98 -4.31 18.17 28.59
C ASP A 98 -2.91 18.64 28.21
N PHE A 99 -2.45 19.77 28.77
CA PHE A 99 -1.10 20.29 28.59
C PHE A 99 -0.05 19.58 29.46
N ALA A 100 -0.49 18.86 30.50
CA ALA A 100 0.41 18.10 31.37
C ALA A 100 0.97 16.82 30.70
N LYS A 101 0.37 16.39 29.58
CA LYS A 101 0.82 15.22 28.82
C LYS A 101 2.01 15.61 27.92
N GLU A 102 3.07 14.81 27.96
CA GLU A 102 4.24 15.04 27.10
C GLU A 102 3.86 14.86 25.61
N PRO A 103 4.21 15.80 24.72
CA PRO A 103 3.92 15.67 23.31
C PRO A 103 4.73 14.53 22.69
N MET A 104 4.13 13.81 21.73
CA MET A 104 4.86 12.78 21.00
C MET A 104 6.06 13.38 20.26
N ALA A 105 7.19 12.68 20.32
CA ALA A 105 8.37 13.06 19.57
C ALA A 105 8.08 13.09 18.06
N VAL A 106 8.63 14.10 17.38
CA VAL A 106 8.46 14.24 15.93
C VAL A 106 9.19 13.09 15.23
N PRO A 107 8.52 12.32 14.37
CA PRO A 107 9.17 11.28 13.59
C PRO A 107 10.29 11.86 12.72
N SER A 108 11.47 11.24 12.74
CA SER A 108 12.66 11.72 12.01
C SER A 108 12.44 11.83 10.49
N GLN A 109 11.54 11.01 9.95
CA GLN A 109 11.14 11.03 8.54
C GLN A 109 10.53 12.38 8.12
N LEU A 110 9.88 13.11 9.03
CA LEU A 110 9.29 14.42 8.74
C LEU A 110 10.33 15.55 8.64
N HIS A 111 11.61 15.28 8.94
CA HIS A 111 12.69 16.21 8.63
C HIS A 111 13.13 16.12 7.17
N LEU A 112 12.75 15.06 6.45
CA LEU A 112 13.00 14.91 5.03
C LEU A 112 11.96 15.73 4.26
N THR A 113 12.41 16.56 3.33
CA THR A 113 11.52 17.28 2.41
C THR A 113 11.76 16.79 0.99
N VAL A 114 10.68 16.62 0.22
CA VAL A 114 10.77 16.19 -1.19
C VAL A 114 11.66 17.13 -2.02
N LEU A 115 11.70 18.42 -1.64
CA LEU A 115 12.46 19.46 -2.32
C LEU A 115 13.89 19.67 -1.76
N GLY A 116 14.18 19.13 -0.57
CA GLY A 116 15.45 19.31 0.13
C GLY A 116 16.28 18.03 0.24
N MET A 117 15.86 16.95 -0.42
CA MET A 117 16.74 15.80 -0.67
C MET A 117 17.75 16.24 -1.72
N GLU A 118 18.92 16.71 -1.25
CA GLU A 118 20.12 16.70 -2.07
C GLU A 118 20.30 15.29 -2.61
N ASN A 119 20.44 15.14 -3.93
CA ASN A 119 20.64 13.86 -4.61
C ASN A 119 21.85 13.16 -3.96
N SER A 120 21.59 12.33 -2.96
CA SER A 120 22.55 11.33 -2.54
C SER A 120 22.51 10.28 -3.63
N ASP A 121 23.57 10.29 -4.43
CA ASP A 121 23.83 9.47 -5.62
C ASP A 121 23.86 7.96 -5.34
N ILE A 122 22.90 7.37 -4.61
CA ILE A 122 22.79 5.91 -4.47
C ILE A 122 21.32 5.52 -4.31
N GLY A 123 20.63 5.32 -5.44
CA GLY A 123 19.50 4.38 -5.54
C GLY A 123 18.22 4.69 -4.77
N SER A 124 18.06 5.88 -4.16
CA SER A 124 16.78 6.26 -3.57
C SER A 124 15.76 6.44 -4.69
N SER A 125 14.75 5.56 -4.73
CA SER A 125 13.59 5.69 -5.60
C SER A 125 13.15 7.15 -5.68
N SER A 126 13.00 7.71 -6.87
CA SER A 126 12.55 9.09 -7.12
C SER A 126 11.13 9.39 -6.58
N LYS A 127 10.53 8.41 -5.89
CA LYS A 127 9.21 8.44 -5.30
C LYS A 127 9.33 8.88 -3.84
N PRO A 128 8.56 9.89 -3.40
CA PRO A 128 8.56 10.32 -2.00
C PRO A 128 8.11 9.19 -1.07
N GLN A 129 8.68 9.15 0.14
CA GLN A 129 8.20 8.25 1.19
C GLN A 129 6.74 8.57 1.52
N HIS A 130 5.90 7.55 1.74
CA HIS A 130 4.49 7.78 2.03
C HIS A 130 4.26 8.60 3.32
N VAL A 131 5.17 8.47 4.30
CA VAL A 131 5.12 9.19 5.59
C VAL A 131 5.26 10.71 5.43
N VAL A 132 5.89 11.21 4.36
CA VAL A 132 6.04 12.66 4.16
C VAL A 132 4.89 13.30 3.38
N LEU A 133 3.95 12.48 2.88
CA LEU A 133 2.79 12.96 2.14
C LEU A 133 1.80 13.61 3.10
N ASN A 134 1.04 14.59 2.61
CA ASN A 134 0.05 15.35 3.39
C ASN A 134 0.63 16.19 4.55
N HIS A 135 1.95 16.28 4.69
CA HIS A 135 2.62 17.18 5.63
C HIS A 135 3.01 18.49 4.94
N VAL A 136 2.77 19.62 5.64
CA VAL A 136 3.12 20.96 5.16
C VAL A 136 4.55 21.29 5.58
N PHE A 137 5.34 21.75 4.62
CA PHE A 137 6.70 22.23 4.84
C PHE A 137 6.78 23.73 4.61
N ILE A 138 7.62 24.40 5.39
CA ILE A 138 7.85 25.84 5.29
C ILE A 138 9.35 26.07 5.13
N GLU A 139 9.74 26.93 4.20
CA GLU A 139 11.14 27.31 4.03
C GLU A 139 11.67 28.03 5.28
N LYS A 140 12.76 27.53 5.88
CA LYS A 140 13.32 28.05 7.14
C LYS A 140 13.96 29.45 7.01
N ASN A 141 14.36 29.87 5.81
CA ASN A 141 15.02 31.16 5.55
C ASN A 141 14.02 32.34 5.43
N LEU A 142 13.17 32.51 6.43
CA LEU A 142 12.14 33.55 6.49
C LEU A 142 12.68 34.95 6.83
N ALA A 143 13.78 35.03 7.59
CA ALA A 143 14.25 36.29 8.20
C ALA A 143 14.67 37.39 7.20
N SER A 144 14.82 37.06 5.92
CA SER A 144 15.30 38.00 4.89
C SER A 144 14.36 38.11 3.69
N LYS A 145 13.21 37.41 3.71
CA LYS A 145 12.31 37.31 2.55
C LYS A 145 10.97 37.98 2.83
N SER A 146 10.52 38.80 1.88
CA SER A 146 9.18 39.39 1.87
C SER A 146 8.07 38.37 1.57
N VAL A 147 8.42 37.09 1.40
CA VAL A 147 7.55 36.03 0.90
C VAL A 147 7.80 34.75 1.69
N VAL A 148 6.72 34.06 2.07
CA VAL A 148 6.76 32.70 2.63
C VAL A 148 6.47 31.70 1.52
N ALA A 149 7.29 30.65 1.43
CA ALA A 149 7.03 29.49 0.60
C ALA A 149 6.49 28.35 1.47
N LEU A 150 5.31 27.84 1.11
CA LEU A 150 4.67 26.67 1.71
C LEU A 150 4.68 25.53 0.70
N GLY A 151 5.15 24.36 1.10
CA GLY A 151 5.18 23.15 0.27
C GLY A 151 4.28 22.05 0.83
N LEU A 152 3.62 21.30 -0.04
CA LEU A 152 2.82 20.12 0.30
C LEU A 152 2.99 19.07 -0.80
N THR A 153 3.17 17.81 -0.44
CA THR A 153 3.15 16.71 -1.41
C THR A 153 1.93 15.83 -1.18
N HIS A 154 1.14 15.61 -2.23
CA HIS A 154 -0.06 14.78 -2.20
C HIS A 154 0.02 13.69 -3.25
N ARG A 155 -0.60 12.54 -3.00
CA ARG A 155 -0.69 11.44 -3.98
C ARG A 155 -2.01 11.53 -4.72
N PHE A 156 -1.96 11.59 -6.05
CA PHE A 156 -3.13 11.49 -6.91
C PHE A 156 -3.04 10.20 -7.73
N GLN A 157 -3.88 9.21 -7.39
CA GLN A 157 -3.78 7.84 -7.89
C GLN A 157 -2.35 7.28 -7.72
N SER A 158 -1.70 6.86 -8.81
CA SER A 158 -0.34 6.32 -8.81
C SER A 158 0.76 7.39 -8.93
N LYS A 159 0.40 8.69 -8.91
CA LYS A 159 1.31 9.83 -9.11
C LYS A 159 1.44 10.70 -7.86
N TYR A 160 2.56 11.41 -7.76
CA TYR A 160 2.87 12.32 -6.66
C TYR A 160 2.93 13.74 -7.19
N VAL A 161 2.25 14.66 -6.52
CA VAL A 161 2.18 16.08 -6.88
C VAL A 161 2.68 16.90 -5.71
N THR A 162 3.73 17.67 -5.92
CA THR A 162 4.23 18.64 -4.94
C THR A 162 3.78 20.04 -5.35
N VAL A 163 3.01 20.70 -4.49
CA VAL A 163 2.53 22.07 -4.67
C VAL A 163 3.36 23.00 -3.80
N VAL A 164 3.82 24.11 -4.39
CA VAL A 164 4.51 25.18 -3.66
C VAL A 164 3.72 26.47 -3.81
N LEU A 165 3.25 27.01 -2.69
CA LEU A 165 2.52 28.28 -2.60
C LEU A 165 3.45 29.36 -2.07
N TYR A 166 3.61 30.43 -2.85
CA TYR A 166 4.32 31.64 -2.42
C TYR A 166 3.30 32.69 -1.96
N LYS A 167 3.39 33.08 -0.69
CA LYS A 167 2.52 34.09 -0.08
C LYS A 167 3.35 35.29 0.38
N PRO A 168 3.07 36.51 -0.10
CA PRO A 168 3.75 37.70 0.41
C PRO A 168 3.36 37.97 1.86
N LEU A 169 4.34 38.36 2.68
CA LEU A 169 4.11 38.85 4.02
C LEU A 169 3.72 40.33 3.92
N LYS A 170 2.52 40.67 4.39
CA LYS A 170 2.16 42.07 4.58
C LYS A 170 3.00 42.60 5.75
N ARG A 171 3.81 43.62 5.47
CA ARG A 171 4.58 44.33 6.49
C ARG A 171 3.71 45.37 7.18
#